data_AF-A0A7X6PUJ7-F1
#
_entry.id   AF-A0A7X6PUJ7-F1
#
_cell.length_a   1.000
_cell.length_b   1.000
_cell.length_c   1.000
_cell.angle_alpha   90.00
_cell.angle_beta   90.00
_cell.angle_gamma   90.00
#
_symmetry.space_group_name_H-M   'P 1'
#
loop_
_entity.id
_entity.type
_entity.pdbx_description
1 polymer ?
#
loop_
_entity_poly.entity_id
_entity_poly.type
_entity_poly.pdbx_seq_one_letter_code
_entity_poly.pdbx_strand_id
1 'polypeptide(L)'
;MKKLTKLAVLLTGAAIGFAAILLVNTGNPANMGICIASFIRDTAGALKLHTAAPVQYVRPEIIGLILGSFAISLATKEFRARGGSSPLTRFVLGALVMIGALVFLGCPLRMVLRMAAGDLNAWIGLVGFVLGIYIGTLFLRRG
;
A
#
# COMPACT_ATOMS: atom_id res chain seq x y z
N MET A 1 -22.93 6.64 9.96
CA MET A 1 -22.10 5.53 9.43
C MET A 1 -23.02 4.54 8.72
N LYS A 2 -22.96 4.42 7.39
CA LYS A 2 -23.74 3.41 6.65
C LYS A 2 -23.25 2.02 7.05
N LYS A 3 -24.15 1.11 7.45
CA LYS A 3 -23.81 -0.29 7.73
C LYS A 3 -23.26 -0.89 6.44
N LEU A 4 -21.98 -1.23 6.44
CA LEU A 4 -21.35 -1.97 5.35
C LEU A 4 -22.00 -3.37 5.30
N THR A 5 -22.71 -3.68 4.22
CA THR A 5 -23.27 -5.02 4.03
C THR A 5 -22.12 -5.99 3.73
N LYS A 6 -22.18 -7.21 4.29
CA LYS A 6 -21.19 -8.28 4.05
C LYS A 6 -20.92 -8.49 2.55
N LEU A 7 -21.96 -8.30 1.75
CA LEU A 7 -21.94 -8.34 0.28
C LEU A 7 -21.04 -7.27 -0.35
N ALA A 8 -21.06 -6.02 0.15
CA ALA A 8 -20.19 -4.96 -0.34
C ALA A 8 -18.71 -5.24 -0.03
N VAL A 9 -18.41 -5.83 1.13
CA VAL A 9 -17.04 -6.24 1.51
C VAL A 9 -16.55 -7.37 0.59
N LEU A 10 -17.40 -8.36 0.33
CA LEU A 10 -17.05 -9.47 -0.55
C LEU A 10 -16.80 -8.98 -2.00
N LEU A 11 -17.68 -8.13 -2.53
CA LEU A 11 -17.56 -7.58 -3.88
C LEU A 11 -16.31 -6.72 -4.04
N THR A 12 -15.98 -5.89 -3.06
CA THR A 12 -14.75 -5.08 -3.09
C THR A 12 -13.50 -5.94 -3.00
N GLY A 13 -13.49 -6.97 -2.15
CA GLY A 13 -12.39 -7.94 -2.09
C GLY A 13 -12.20 -8.68 -3.41
N ALA A 14 -13.28 -9.14 -4.03
CA ALA A 14 -13.26 -9.81 -5.33
C ALA A 14 -12.76 -8.89 -6.45
N ALA A 15 -13.23 -7.64 -6.50
CA ALA A 15 -12.79 -6.65 -7.49
C ALA A 15 -11.29 -6.34 -7.35
N ILE A 16 -10.79 -6.16 -6.13
CA ILE A 16 -9.37 -5.91 -5.87
C ILE A 16 -8.51 -7.13 -6.21
N GLY A 17 -8.97 -8.34 -5.86
CA GLY A 17 -8.30 -9.59 -6.22
C GLY A 17 -8.22 -9.80 -7.73
N PHE A 18 -9.32 -9.56 -8.45
CA PHE A 18 -9.35 -9.62 -9.91
C PHE A 18 -8.41 -8.59 -10.54
N ALA A 19 -8.44 -7.34 -10.06
CA ALA A 19 -7.50 -6.31 -10.52
C ALA A 19 -6.05 -6.73 -10.27
N ALA A 20 -5.72 -7.31 -9.12
CA ALA A 20 -4.37 -7.76 -8.82
C ALA A 20 -3.87 -8.84 -9.81
N ILE A 21 -4.73 -9.79 -10.18
CA ILE A 21 -4.41 -10.82 -11.18
C ILE A 21 -4.21 -10.19 -12.56
N LEU A 22 -5.11 -9.28 -12.95
CA LEU A 22 -5.01 -8.57 -14.24
C LEU A 22 -3.69 -7.81 -14.34
N LEU A 23 -3.32 -7.05 -13.30
CA LEU A 23 -2.06 -6.30 -13.26
C LEU A 23 -0.83 -7.22 -13.40
N VAL A 24 -0.83 -8.38 -12.74
CA VAL A 24 0.25 -9.37 -12.87
C VAL A 24 0.35 -9.87 -14.30
N ASN A 25 -0.78 -10.16 -14.95
CA ASN A 25 -0.81 -10.62 -16.33
C ASN A 25 -0.35 -9.53 -17.32
N THR A 26 -0.64 -8.25 -17.04
CA THR A 26 -0.26 -7.12 -17.91
C THR A 26 1.18 -6.60 -17.68
N GLY A 27 2.02 -7.31 -16.90
CA GLY A 27 3.46 -7.01 -16.80
C GLY A 27 3.96 -6.58 -15.41
N ASN A 28 3.16 -6.70 -14.36
CA ASN A 28 3.67 -6.59 -12.99
C ASN A 28 4.38 -7.90 -12.60
N PRO A 29 5.51 -7.88 -11.85
CA PRO A 29 6.15 -9.12 -11.41
C PRO A 29 5.14 -10.00 -10.67
N ALA A 30 5.21 -11.32 -10.87
CA ALA A 30 4.29 -12.31 -10.27
C ALA A 30 4.12 -12.14 -8.76
N ASN A 31 5.15 -11.59 -8.11
CA ASN A 31 5.24 -11.42 -6.67
C ASN A 31 4.74 -10.04 -6.20
N MET A 32 4.27 -9.14 -7.10
CA MET A 32 4.01 -7.73 -6.81
C MET A 32 2.54 -7.29 -6.89
N GLY A 33 1.63 -7.98 -7.58
CA GLY A 33 0.17 -7.70 -7.49
C GLY A 33 -0.20 -6.20 -7.53
N ILE A 34 -0.99 -5.71 -6.57
CA ILE A 34 -1.16 -4.26 -6.30
C ILE A 34 -0.31 -3.88 -5.08
N CYS A 35 0.98 -3.60 -5.29
CA CYS A 35 1.91 -3.24 -4.20
C CYS A 35 2.24 -1.74 -4.22
N ILE A 36 1.55 -0.98 -3.38
CA ILE A 36 1.75 0.49 -3.28
C ILE A 36 3.19 0.83 -2.88
N ALA A 37 3.82 0.04 -1.99
CA ALA A 37 5.20 0.27 -1.57
C ALA A 37 6.20 0.12 -2.74
N SER A 38 6.01 -0.92 -3.58
CA SER A 38 6.82 -1.09 -4.79
C SER A 38 6.58 0.05 -5.77
N PHE A 39 5.33 0.47 -5.96
CA PHE A 39 5.02 1.53 -6.90
C PHE A 39 5.60 2.89 -6.47
N ILE A 40 5.64 3.17 -5.16
CA ILE A 40 6.28 4.38 -4.62
C ILE A 40 7.80 4.32 -4.82
N ARG A 41 8.43 3.16 -4.58
CA ARG A 41 9.85 2.94 -4.91
C ARG A 41 10.10 3.17 -6.40
N ASP A 42 9.29 2.57 -7.27
CA ASP A 42 9.49 2.66 -8.72
C ASP A 42 9.35 4.12 -9.20
N THR A 43 8.41 4.88 -8.61
CA THR A 43 8.27 6.33 -8.83
C THR A 43 9.49 7.11 -8.34
N ALA A 44 10.05 6.77 -7.17
CA ALA A 44 11.30 7.36 -6.69
C ALA A 44 12.49 7.01 -7.61
N GLY A 45 12.47 5.86 -8.27
CA GLY A 45 13.44 5.47 -9.30
C GLY A 45 13.33 6.34 -10.55
N ALA A 46 12.10 6.62 -11.00
CA ALA A 46 11.85 7.53 -12.12
C ALA A 46 12.32 8.98 -11.83
N LEU A 47 12.23 9.41 -10.56
CA LEU A 47 12.75 10.69 -10.09
C LEU A 47 14.28 10.69 -9.88
N LYS A 48 14.99 9.59 -10.21
CA LYS A 48 16.43 9.39 -10.02
C LYS A 48 16.90 9.48 -8.56
N LEU A 49 16.01 9.27 -7.58
CA LEU A 49 16.40 9.17 -6.17
C LEU A 49 17.15 7.86 -5.86
N HIS A 50 17.03 6.84 -6.71
CA HIS A 50 17.85 5.62 -6.65
C HIS A 50 18.10 5.05 -8.05
N THR A 51 19.23 4.36 -8.22
CA THR A 51 19.77 3.88 -9.51
C THR A 51 19.58 2.38 -9.76
N ALA A 52 18.52 1.78 -9.21
CA ALA A 52 18.23 0.38 -9.49
C ALA A 52 17.58 0.23 -10.89
N ALA A 53 18.34 -0.31 -11.85
CA ALA A 53 17.96 -0.44 -13.26
C ALA A 53 16.56 -1.06 -13.55
N PRO A 54 16.04 -2.07 -12.82
CA PRO A 54 14.75 -2.67 -13.17
C PRO A 54 13.51 -1.88 -12.71
N VAL A 55 13.67 -0.77 -11.98
CA VAL A 55 12.57 -0.11 -11.24
C VAL A 55 12.55 1.42 -11.39
N GLN A 56 12.89 1.96 -12.56
CA GLN A 56 12.92 3.41 -12.83
C GLN A 56 11.80 3.89 -13.76
N TYR A 57 10.54 3.57 -13.44
CA TYR A 57 9.40 4.04 -14.23
C TYR A 57 8.21 4.39 -13.35
N VAL A 58 7.45 5.40 -13.78
CA VAL A 58 6.24 5.82 -13.08
C VAL A 58 5.11 4.88 -13.46
N ARG A 59 4.57 4.17 -12.47
CA ARG A 59 3.42 3.28 -12.62
C ARG A 59 2.11 4.08 -12.58
N PRO A 60 1.32 4.14 -13.68
CA PRO A 60 0.09 4.93 -13.73
C PRO A 60 -0.97 4.48 -12.70
N GLU A 61 -0.83 3.30 -12.10
CA GLU A 61 -1.76 2.73 -11.13
C GLU A 61 -1.86 3.56 -9.85
N ILE A 62 -0.76 4.13 -9.34
CA ILE A 62 -0.82 5.06 -8.19
C ILE A 62 -1.65 6.29 -8.58
N ILE A 63 -1.36 6.87 -9.74
CA ILE A 63 -2.02 8.10 -10.20
C ILE A 63 -3.52 7.83 -10.37
N GLY A 64 -3.88 6.71 -10.98
CA GLY A 64 -5.26 6.27 -11.14
C GLY A 64 -5.98 6.07 -9.80
N LEU A 65 -5.34 5.45 -8.80
CA LEU A 65 -5.92 5.29 -7.46
C LEU A 65 -6.13 6.64 -6.75
N ILE A 66 -5.15 7.55 -6.84
CA ILE A 66 -5.24 8.89 -6.25
C ILE A 66 -6.39 9.67 -6.91
N LEU A 67 -6.39 9.77 -8.24
CA LEU A 67 -7.42 10.51 -8.98
C LEU A 67 -8.80 9.89 -8.83
N GLY A 68 -8.91 8.57 -8.84
CA GLY A 68 -10.18 7.85 -8.61
C GLY A 68 -10.73 8.09 -7.22
N SER A 69 -9.90 8.00 -6.17
CA SER A 69 -10.31 8.30 -4.80
C SER A 69 -10.72 9.77 -4.63
N PHE A 70 -10.03 10.69 -5.29
CA PHE A 70 -10.34 12.11 -5.30
C PHE A 70 -11.68 12.40 -6.00
N ALA A 71 -11.91 11.82 -7.19
CA ALA A 71 -13.16 11.99 -7.93
C ALA A 71 -14.37 11.47 -7.14
N ILE A 72 -14.25 10.30 -6.50
CA ILE A 72 -15.31 9.76 -5.63
C ILE A 72 -15.53 10.65 -4.41
N SER A 73 -14.47 11.14 -3.78
CA SER A 73 -14.57 12.04 -2.63
C SER A 73 -15.28 13.36 -2.99
N LEU A 74 -15.09 13.86 -4.22
CA LEU A 74 -15.76 15.06 -4.70
C LEU A 74 -17.24 14.79 -5.02
N ALA A 75 -17.53 13.69 -5.72
CA ALA A 75 -18.90 13.28 -6.07
C ALA A 75 -19.76 13.01 -4.82
N THR A 76 -19.16 12.42 -3.78
CA THR A 76 -19.84 12.15 -2.49
C THR A 76 -19.89 13.38 -1.57
N LYS A 77 -19.26 14.50 -1.95
CA LYS A 77 -19.14 15.74 -1.16
C LYS A 77 -18.51 15.54 0.23
N GLU A 78 -17.77 14.44 0.42
CA GLU A 78 -17.05 14.11 1.66
C GLU A 78 -15.60 14.62 1.65
N PHE A 79 -15.21 15.38 0.62
CA PHE A 79 -13.86 15.95 0.53
C PHE A 79 -13.61 16.93 1.69
N ARG A 80 -12.68 16.54 2.57
CA ARG A 80 -12.19 17.39 3.68
C ARG A 80 -10.67 17.42 3.66
N ALA A 81 -10.10 18.56 3.30
CA ALA A 81 -8.67 18.79 3.43
C ALA A 81 -8.27 18.78 4.92
N ARG A 82 -7.58 17.73 5.35
CA ARG A 82 -7.00 17.65 6.70
C ARG A 82 -5.49 17.83 6.61
N GLY A 83 -4.99 18.98 7.07
CA GLY A 83 -3.60 19.14 7.48
C GLY A 83 -3.47 18.71 8.94
N GLY A 84 -2.41 17.96 9.30
CA GLY A 84 -2.19 17.61 10.71
C GLY A 84 -1.10 18.41 11.37
N SER A 85 -1.09 18.37 12.69
CA SER A 85 -0.33 19.23 13.59
C SER A 85 1.19 18.97 13.65
N SER A 86 1.74 18.06 12.83
CA SER A 86 3.19 17.80 12.80
C SER A 86 3.63 17.16 11.46
N PRO A 87 3.85 17.97 10.41
CA PRO A 87 4.22 17.47 9.09
C PRO A 87 5.56 16.71 9.10
N LEU A 88 6.55 17.21 9.86
CA LEU A 88 7.90 16.67 9.89
C LEU A 88 7.96 15.26 10.50
N THR A 89 7.31 15.04 11.65
CA THR A 89 7.31 13.73 12.30
C THR A 89 6.62 12.68 11.43
N ARG A 90 5.51 13.03 10.77
CA ARG A 90 4.81 12.14 9.84
C ARG A 90 5.64 11.80 8.61
N PHE A 91 6.40 12.76 8.09
CA PHE A 91 7.32 12.54 6.98
C PHE A 91 8.43 11.55 7.38
N VAL A 92 9.09 11.77 8.51
CA VAL A 92 10.15 10.87 9.02
C VAL A 92 9.60 9.48 9.31
N LEU A 93 8.44 9.37 9.98
CA LEU A 93 7.78 8.09 10.22
C LEU A 93 7.41 7.38 8.92
N GLY A 94 6.90 8.11 7.93
CA GLY A 94 6.59 7.56 6.60
C GLY A 94 7.83 7.04 5.88
N ALA A 95 8.95 7.75 5.97
CA ALA A 95 10.23 7.32 5.41
C ALA A 95 10.74 6.03 6.08
N LEU A 96 10.70 5.96 7.42
CA LEU A 96 11.07 4.75 8.17
C LEU A 96 10.17 3.56 7.81
N VAL A 97 8.86 3.78 7.67
CA VAL A 97 7.91 2.75 7.24
C VAL A 97 8.24 2.27 5.83
N MET A 98 8.59 3.15 4.90
CA MET A 98 8.97 2.73 3.55
C MET A 98 10.28 1.94 3.51
N ILE A 99 11.28 2.35 4.28
CA ILE A 99 12.53 1.58 4.42
C ILE A 99 12.22 0.17 4.95
N GLY A 100 11.44 0.07 6.04
CA GLY A 100 11.02 -1.21 6.60
C GLY A 100 10.20 -2.05 5.62
N ALA A 101 9.22 -1.45 4.93
CA ALA A 101 8.39 -2.14 3.95
C ALA A 101 9.20 -2.69 2.76
N LEU A 102 10.27 -2.00 2.34
CA LEU A 102 11.15 -2.47 1.28
C LEU A 102 12.08 -3.58 1.74
N VAL A 103 12.67 -3.47 2.94
CA VAL A 103 13.56 -4.50 3.51
C VAL A 103 12.81 -5.82 3.76
N PHE A 104 11.61 -5.74 4.33
CA PHE A 104 10.80 -6.93 4.67
C PHE A 104 9.81 -7.34 3.58
N LEU A 105 9.81 -6.67 2.41
CA LEU A 105 8.83 -6.85 1.32
C LEU A 105 7.36 -6.74 1.81
N GLY A 106 7.10 -5.86 2.76
CA GLY A 106 5.92 -5.86 3.63
C GLY A 106 4.76 -4.96 3.23
N CYS A 107 4.38 -4.91 1.94
CA CYS A 107 3.09 -4.29 1.60
C CYS A 107 1.95 -5.22 2.06
N PRO A 108 0.95 -4.74 2.83
CA PRO A 108 -0.10 -5.61 3.39
C PRO A 108 -0.84 -6.38 2.30
N LEU A 109 -1.14 -5.73 1.17
CA LEU A 109 -1.82 -6.37 0.04
C LEU A 109 -0.92 -7.41 -0.64
N ARG A 110 0.38 -7.09 -0.81
CA ARG A 110 1.38 -8.04 -1.34
C ARG A 110 1.56 -9.25 -0.43
N MET A 111 1.54 -9.06 0.89
CA MET A 111 1.63 -10.14 1.86
C MET A 111 0.41 -11.07 1.79
N VAL A 112 -0.81 -10.51 1.70
CA VAL A 112 -2.03 -11.30 1.54
C VAL A 112 -2.02 -12.11 0.24
N LEU A 113 -1.58 -11.51 -0.87
CA LEU A 113 -1.44 -12.23 -2.15
C LEU A 113 -0.38 -13.34 -2.08
N ARG A 114 0.76 -13.10 -1.39
CA ARG A 114 1.80 -14.13 -1.18
C ARG A 114 1.31 -15.28 -0.28
N MET A 115 0.54 -14.97 0.76
CA MET A 115 -0.09 -16.00 1.59
C MET A 115 -1.08 -16.83 0.77
N ALA A 116 -1.88 -16.19 -0.10
CA ALA A 116 -2.78 -16.89 -1.02
C ALA A 116 -2.03 -17.76 -2.04
N ALA A 117 -0.80 -17.40 -2.41
CA ALA A 117 0.08 -18.19 -3.27
C ALA A 117 0.84 -19.32 -2.53
N GLY A 118 0.63 -19.50 -1.21
CA GLY A 118 1.22 -20.58 -0.42
C GLY A 118 2.61 -20.30 0.16
N ASP A 119 3.06 -19.05 0.19
CA ASP A 119 4.38 -18.68 0.74
C ASP A 119 4.35 -18.62 2.28
N LEU A 120 4.96 -19.60 2.96
CA LEU A 120 5.06 -19.63 4.42
C LEU A 120 5.83 -18.43 5.00
N ASN A 121 6.77 -17.85 4.27
CA ASN A 121 7.51 -16.68 4.76
C ASN A 121 6.61 -15.44 4.87
N ALA A 122 5.51 -15.38 4.10
CA ALA A 122 4.56 -14.29 4.18
C ALA A 122 3.81 -14.28 5.52
N TRP A 123 3.58 -15.46 6.13
CA TRP A 123 2.93 -15.57 7.44
C TRP A 123 3.80 -15.00 8.56
N ILE A 124 5.08 -15.36 8.59
CA ILE A 124 6.05 -14.85 9.58
C ILE A 124 6.21 -13.33 9.40
N GLY A 125 6.32 -12.88 8.16
CA GLY A 125 6.39 -11.46 7.83
C GLY A 125 5.14 -10.67 8.29
N LEU A 126 3.95 -11.25 8.16
CA LEU A 126 2.70 -10.62 8.62
C LEU A 126 2.67 -10.48 10.14
N VAL A 127 3.06 -11.51 10.89
CA VAL A 127 3.15 -11.45 12.36
C VAL A 127 4.13 -10.37 12.79
N GLY A 128 5.32 -10.31 12.16
CA GLY A 128 6.29 -9.25 12.41
C GLY A 128 5.75 -7.85 12.09
N PHE A 129 5.00 -7.70 10.99
CA PHE A 129 4.37 -6.44 10.60
C PHE A 129 3.30 -5.99 11.61
N VAL A 130 2.45 -6.91 12.08
CA VAL A 130 1.43 -6.63 13.09
C VAL A 130 2.06 -6.23 14.42
N LEU A 131 3.07 -6.97 14.88
CA LEU A 131 3.79 -6.65 16.12
C LEU A 131 4.52 -5.31 16.03
N GLY A 132 5.16 -5.03 14.89
CA GLY A 132 5.83 -3.74 14.64
C GLY A 132 4.87 -2.56 14.68
N ILE A 133 3.70 -2.68 14.05
CA ILE A 133 2.64 -1.66 14.13
C ILE A 133 2.15 -1.52 15.57
N TYR A 134 1.89 -2.63 16.26
CA TYR A 134 1.40 -2.60 17.63
C TYR A 134 2.35 -1.86 18.55
N ILE A 135 3.63 -2.22 18.56
CA ILE A 135 4.67 -1.54 19.34
C ILE A 135 4.77 -0.07 18.92
N GLY A 136 4.82 0.22 17.62
CA GLY A 136 4.89 1.59 17.10
C GLY A 136 3.72 2.46 17.56
N THR A 137 2.49 1.92 17.56
CA THR A 137 1.31 2.65 18.07
C THR A 137 1.36 2.86 19.58
N LEU A 138 1.98 1.96 20.33
CA LEU A 138 2.13 2.07 21.78
C LEU A 138 3.12 3.19 22.14
N PHE A 139 4.21 3.32 21.39
CA PHE A 139 5.14 4.46 21.50
C PHE A 139 4.47 5.76 21.05
N LEU A 140 3.79 5.78 19.90
CA LEU A 140 3.13 6.98 19.39
C LEU A 140 2.00 7.50 20.30
N ARG A 141 1.36 6.62 21.09
CA ARG A 141 0.39 7.02 22.13
C ARG A 141 1.04 7.64 23.36
N ARG A 142 2.33 7.37 23.60
CA ARG A 142 3.09 7.84 24.75
C ARG A 142 3.96 9.07 24.46
N GLY A 143 4.13 9.46 23.19
CA GLY A 143 4.83 10.68 22.77
C GLY A 143 5.22 10.66 21.30
#